data_AF-A0A329UY49-F1
#
_entry.id   AF-A0A329UY49-F1
#
_cell.length_a   1.000
_cell.length_b   1.000
_cell.length_c   1.000
_cell.angle_alpha   90.00
_cell.angle_beta   90.00
_cell.angle_gamma   90.00
#
_symmetry.space_group_name_H-M   'P 1'
#
loop_
_entity.id
_entity.type
_entity.pdbx_description
1 polymer ?
#
loop_
_entity_poly.entity_id
_entity_poly.type
_entity_poly.pdbx_seq_one_letter_code
_entity_poly.pdbx_strand_id
1 'polypeptide(L)'
;MIRPSKEMGAIIRQSAAAENMSVQGYVLQTLYARTGATGGGVVKNPETGSLSLEQRSCLISPDREKILRDILRDIVLNTAPGERNALSEMLVQIINESIEQNADSVYQTMTDSLL
;
A
#
# COMPACT_ATOMS: atom_id res chain seq x y z
N MET A 1 -9.09 -9.46 -20.95
CA MET A 1 -9.36 -9.56 -22.40
C MET A 1 -10.53 -8.64 -22.73
N ILE A 2 -10.33 -7.66 -23.63
CA ILE A 2 -11.43 -6.77 -24.07
C ILE A 2 -12.43 -7.62 -24.87
N ARG A 3 -13.71 -7.55 -24.49
CA ARG A 3 -14.79 -8.33 -25.11
C ARG A 3 -15.84 -7.38 -25.70
N PRO A 4 -15.67 -6.92 -26.95
CA PRO A 4 -16.68 -6.10 -27.61
C PRO A 4 -17.94 -6.93 -27.91
N SER A 5 -19.07 -6.26 -28.16
CA SER A 5 -20.28 -6.92 -28.67
C SER A 5 -20.00 -7.59 -30.01
N LYS A 6 -20.84 -8.56 -30.41
CA LYS A 6 -20.67 -9.32 -31.65
C LYS A 6 -20.57 -8.40 -32.88
N GLU A 7 -21.43 -7.39 -32.93
CA GLU A 7 -21.48 -6.38 -33.99
C GLU A 7 -20.22 -5.50 -34.00
N MET A 8 -19.84 -4.93 -32.85
CA MET A 8 -18.63 -4.10 -32.77
C MET A 8 -17.36 -4.89 -33.05
N GLY A 9 -17.29 -6.14 -32.61
CA GLY A 9 -16.19 -7.04 -32.95
C GLY A 9 -16.09 -7.29 -34.46
N ALA A 10 -17.21 -7.35 -35.19
CA ALA A 10 -17.21 -7.48 -36.64
C ALA A 10 -16.70 -6.20 -37.33
N ILE A 11 -17.15 -5.04 -36.88
CA ILE A 11 -16.72 -3.73 -37.39
C ILE A 11 -15.20 -3.54 -37.19
N ILE A 12 -14.69 -3.85 -35.99
CA ILE A 12 -13.26 -3.75 -35.69
C ILE A 12 -12.44 -4.70 -36.60
N ARG A 13 -12.90 -5.94 -36.80
CA ARG A 13 -12.21 -6.90 -37.68
C ARG A 13 -12.19 -6.44 -39.14
N GLN A 14 -13.31 -5.92 -39.63
CA GLN A 14 -13.42 -5.40 -40.99
C GLN A 14 -12.50 -4.19 -41.20
N SER A 15 -12.48 -3.29 -40.23
CA SER A 15 -11.64 -2.07 -40.29
C SER A 15 -10.16 -2.41 -40.22
N ALA A 16 -9.76 -3.35 -39.36
CA ALA A 16 -8.39 -3.86 -39.30
C ALA A 16 -7.95 -4.50 -40.62
N ALA A 17 -8.84 -5.28 -41.27
CA ALA A 17 -8.55 -5.88 -42.57
C ALA A 17 -8.42 -4.83 -43.68
N ALA A 18 -9.25 -3.79 -43.66
CA ALA A 18 -9.15 -2.69 -44.63
C ALA A 18 -7.82 -1.93 -44.52
N GLU A 19 -7.27 -1.82 -43.31
CA GLU A 19 -5.97 -1.18 -43.05
C GLU A 19 -4.78 -2.15 -43.16
N ASN A 20 -4.99 -3.41 -43.56
CA ASN A 20 -3.96 -4.46 -43.62
C ASN A 20 -3.24 -4.68 -42.28
N MET A 21 -3.97 -4.61 -41.18
CA MET A 21 -3.45 -4.74 -39.82
C MET A 21 -4.05 -5.92 -39.07
N SER A 22 -3.33 -6.38 -38.04
CA SER A 22 -3.92 -7.26 -37.04
C SER A 22 -4.98 -6.48 -36.23
N VAL A 23 -6.01 -7.17 -35.75
CA VAL A 23 -7.06 -6.58 -34.91
C VAL A 23 -6.47 -5.87 -33.68
N GLN A 24 -5.45 -6.46 -33.07
CA GLN A 24 -4.77 -5.87 -31.90
C GLN A 24 -4.00 -4.60 -32.29
N GLY A 25 -3.27 -4.63 -33.41
CA GLY A 25 -2.52 -3.48 -33.91
C GLY A 25 -3.45 -2.32 -34.29
N TYR A 26 -4.54 -2.63 -34.98
CA TYR A 26 -5.56 -1.65 -35.36
C TYR A 26 -6.19 -0.96 -34.13
N VAL A 27 -6.57 -1.73 -33.11
CA VAL A 27 -7.12 -1.18 -31.86
C VAL A 27 -6.10 -0.29 -31.16
N LEU A 28 -4.85 -0.73 -31.06
CA LEU A 28 -3.80 0.03 -30.38
C LEU A 28 -3.47 1.34 -31.11
N GLN A 29 -3.34 1.30 -32.44
CA GLN A 29 -3.08 2.48 -33.25
C GLN A 29 -4.23 3.49 -33.17
N THR A 30 -5.48 3.01 -33.24
CA THR A 30 -6.66 3.87 -33.09
C THR A 30 -6.69 4.55 -31.73
N LEU A 31 -6.32 3.84 -30.65
CA LEU A 31 -6.23 4.40 -29.31
C LEU A 31 -5.10 5.45 -29.20
N TYR A 32 -3.94 5.19 -29.80
CA TYR A 32 -2.83 6.16 -29.84
C TYR A 32 -3.21 7.43 -30.60
N ALA A 33 -3.83 7.30 -31.78
CA ALA A 33 -4.30 8.44 -32.55
C ALA A 33 -5.34 9.26 -31.79
N ARG A 34 -6.26 8.61 -31.07
CA ARG A 34 -7.29 9.29 -30.27
C ARG A 34 -6.74 10.00 -29.04
N THR A 35 -5.73 9.41 -28.40
CA THR A 35 -5.17 9.93 -27.13
C THR A 35 -3.97 10.85 -27.33
N GLY A 36 -3.46 10.97 -28.55
CA GLY A 36 -2.21 11.68 -28.85
C GLY A 36 -0.97 10.99 -28.27
N ALA A 37 -1.09 9.74 -27.81
CA ALA A 37 0.02 8.98 -27.26
C ALA A 37 0.95 8.56 -28.40
N THR A 38 2.07 9.26 -28.55
CA THR A 38 3.15 8.84 -29.44
C THR A 38 3.81 7.60 -28.82
N GLY A 39 3.73 6.45 -29.51
CA GLY A 39 4.29 5.16 -29.11
C GLY A 39 5.81 5.21 -28.88
N GLY A 40 6.18 5.75 -27.74
CA GLY A 40 7.54 6.05 -27.29
C GLY A 40 7.54 6.64 -25.88
N GLY A 41 6.43 6.50 -25.15
CA GLY A 41 6.42 6.79 -23.72
C GLY A 41 7.37 5.81 -23.04
N VAL A 42 8.47 6.31 -22.49
CA VAL A 42 9.17 5.63 -21.41
C VAL A 42 8.08 5.28 -20.42
N VAL A 43 7.79 3.99 -20.25
CA VAL A 43 7.06 3.52 -19.07
C VAL A 43 7.94 3.99 -17.93
N LYS A 44 7.60 5.14 -17.33
CA LYS A 44 8.06 5.46 -15.99
C LYS A 44 7.36 4.44 -15.13
N ASN A 45 7.90 3.23 -15.12
CA ASN A 45 7.55 2.26 -14.13
C ASN A 45 8.17 2.85 -12.87
N PRO A 46 7.37 3.37 -11.90
CA PRO A 46 7.96 3.72 -10.61
C PRO A 46 8.66 2.51 -9.97
N GLU A 47 8.42 1.30 -10.50
CA GLU A 47 9.02 0.03 -10.12
C GLU A 47 10.46 -0.19 -10.65
N THR A 48 11.11 0.82 -11.22
CA THR A 48 12.59 0.78 -11.39
C THR A 48 13.34 1.28 -10.16
N GLY A 49 12.62 1.75 -9.13
CA GLY A 49 13.17 1.74 -7.78
C GLY A 49 13.35 0.30 -7.37
N SER A 50 14.58 -0.10 -7.00
CA SER A 50 14.88 -1.40 -6.43
C SER A 50 13.74 -1.87 -5.53
N LEU A 51 13.19 -3.05 -5.80
CA LEU A 51 12.27 -3.77 -4.88
C LEU A 51 12.99 -4.19 -3.57
N SER A 52 14.01 -3.44 -3.14
CA SER A 52 14.76 -3.60 -1.90
C SER A 52 14.34 -2.55 -0.88
N LEU A 53 13.05 -2.36 -0.74
CA LEU A 53 12.45 -1.90 0.48
C LEU A 53 11.04 -2.45 0.38
N GLU A 54 10.84 -3.63 0.96
CA GLU A 54 9.57 -3.85 1.64
C GLU A 54 9.30 -2.53 2.36
N GLN A 55 8.30 -1.78 1.88
CA GLN A 55 7.74 -0.74 2.71
C GLN A 55 7.31 -1.49 3.95
N ARG A 56 8.17 -1.50 4.97
CA ARG A 56 7.79 -1.73 6.34
C ARG A 56 6.76 -0.64 6.54
N SER A 57 5.50 -0.98 6.29
CA SER A 57 4.35 -0.18 6.64
C SER A 57 4.62 0.20 8.08
N CYS A 58 5.02 1.46 8.27
CA CYS A 58 5.52 1.91 9.54
C CYS A 58 4.37 1.72 10.54
N LEU A 59 4.50 0.73 11.43
CA LEU A 59 3.49 0.41 12.44
C LEU A 59 3.16 1.63 13.30
N ILE A 60 4.10 2.58 13.34
CA ILE A 60 4.02 3.85 14.02
C ILE A 60 4.40 4.93 13.00
N SER A 61 3.55 5.95 12.83
CA SER A 61 3.86 7.13 12.01
C SER A 61 5.11 7.85 12.53
N PRO A 62 5.93 8.49 11.66
CA PRO A 62 7.18 9.15 12.07
C PRO A 62 7.02 10.14 13.23
N ASP A 63 5.93 10.91 13.26
CA ASP A 63 5.67 11.87 14.34
C ASP A 63 5.44 11.18 15.69
N ARG A 64 4.68 10.09 15.70
CA ARG A 64 4.44 9.27 16.91
C ARG A 64 5.72 8.59 17.39
N GLU A 65 6.57 8.13 16.47
CA GLU A 65 7.86 7.56 16.81
C GLU A 65 8.76 8.60 17.49
N LYS A 66 8.80 9.83 16.96
CA LYS A 66 9.56 10.92 17.55
C LYS A 66 9.10 11.23 18.97
N ILE A 67 7.80 11.36 19.19
CA ILE A 67 7.22 11.59 20.54
C ILE A 67 7.62 10.46 21.50
N LEU A 68 7.49 9.20 21.07
CA LEU A 68 7.88 8.05 21.89
C LEU A 68 9.38 8.09 22.24
N ARG A 69 10.25 8.42 21.29
CA ARG A 69 11.69 8.56 21.51
C ARG A 69 12.02 9.68 22.50
N ASP A 70 11.33 10.81 22.42
CA ASP A 70 11.56 11.94 23.32
C ASP A 70 11.15 11.59 24.76
N ILE A 71 10.02 10.89 24.96
CA ILE A 71 9.60 10.38 26.27
C ILE A 71 10.61 9.35 26.81
N LEU A 72 10.97 8.35 25.98
CA LEU A 72 11.91 7.30 26.40
C LEU A 72 13.30 7.87 26.72
N ARG A 73 13.73 8.93 26.02
CA ARG A 73 15.02 9.57 26.28
C ARG A 73 15.09 10.09 27.72
N ASP A 74 14.06 10.78 28.18
CA ASP A 74 14.03 11.30 29.56
C ASP A 74 14.11 10.16 30.58
N ILE A 75 13.30 9.11 30.39
CA ILE A 75 13.26 7.94 31.29
C ILE A 75 14.63 7.24 31.34
N VAL A 76 15.26 7.00 30.18
CA VAL A 76 16.56 6.30 30.09
C VAL A 76 17.69 7.14 30.68
N LEU A 77 17.65 8.47 30.57
CA LEU A 77 18.64 9.35 31.18
C LEU A 77 18.54 9.34 32.71
N ASN A 78 17.33 9.21 33.24
CA ASN A 78 17.07 9.13 34.68
C ASN A 78 17.22 7.71 35.26
N THR A 79 17.44 6.69 34.42
CA THR A 79 17.59 5.30 34.85
C THR A 79 19.07 4.89 34.90
N ALA A 80 19.46 4.25 36.00
CA ALA A 80 20.83 3.76 36.17
C ALA A 80 21.19 2.74 35.06
N PRO A 81 22.42 2.74 34.53
CA PRO A 81 22.80 1.82 33.44
C PRO A 81 22.54 0.34 33.74
N GLY A 82 22.68 -0.09 34.99
CA GLY A 82 22.42 -1.47 35.43
C GLY A 82 20.93 -1.86 35.47
N GLU A 83 20.03 -0.88 35.47
CA GLU A 83 18.59 -1.08 35.57
C GLU A 83 17.88 -0.99 34.21
N ARG A 84 18.61 -0.62 33.14
CA ARG A 84 18.02 -0.42 31.81
C ARG A 84 17.42 -1.68 31.21
N ASN A 85 17.92 -2.86 31.57
CA ASN A 85 17.32 -4.13 31.14
C ASN A 85 15.95 -4.33 31.81
N ALA A 86 15.85 -4.08 33.12
CA ALA A 86 14.58 -4.14 33.84
C ALA A 86 13.58 -3.09 33.32
N LEU A 87 14.05 -1.88 32.99
CA LEU A 87 13.24 -0.87 32.30
C LEU A 87 12.70 -1.38 30.97
N SER A 88 13.52 -2.06 30.16
CA SER A 88 13.09 -2.62 28.88
C SER A 88 12.01 -3.70 29.07
N GLU A 89 12.17 -4.57 30.06
CA GLU A 89 11.18 -5.60 30.40
C GLU A 89 9.85 -4.97 30.82
N MET A 90 9.89 -3.95 31.67
CA MET A 90 8.71 -3.22 32.12
C MET A 90 7.99 -2.51 30.97
N LEU A 91 8.72 -1.92 30.01
CA LEU A 91 8.13 -1.30 28.82
C LEU A 91 7.42 -2.32 27.92
N VAL A 92 7.99 -3.51 27.75
CA VAL A 92 7.35 -4.60 27.01
C VAL A 92 6.09 -5.07 27.73
N GLN A 93 6.13 -5.17 29.06
CA GLN A 93 4.95 -5.52 29.85
C GLN A 93 3.82 -4.51 29.66
N ILE A 94 4.12 -3.20 29.73
CA ILE A 94 3.12 -2.13 29.48
C ILE A 94 2.49 -2.27 28.08
N ILE A 95 3.28 -2.62 27.07
CA ILE A 95 2.77 -2.86 25.71
C ILE A 95 1.80 -4.04 25.70
N ASN A 96 2.15 -5.16 26.33
CA ASN A 96 1.30 -6.35 26.37
C ASN A 96 -0.01 -6.08 27.14
N GLU A 97 0.06 -5.42 28.30
CA GLU A 97 -1.12 -5.02 29.06
C GLU A 97 -2.04 -4.10 28.24
N SER A 98 -1.46 -3.16 27.49
CA SER A 98 -2.22 -2.31 26.57
C SER A 98 -2.90 -3.12 25.46
N ILE A 99 -2.25 -4.17 24.93
CA ILE A 99 -2.86 -5.04 23.90
C ILE A 99 -4.07 -5.77 24.48
N GLU A 100 -3.94 -6.34 25.67
CA GLU A 100 -5.02 -7.07 26.36
C GLU A 100 -6.22 -6.16 26.66
N GLN A 101 -5.99 -4.97 27.24
CA GLN A 101 -7.05 -4.01 27.53
C GLN A 101 -7.82 -3.56 26.28
N ASN A 102 -7.12 -3.39 25.15
CA ASN A 102 -7.77 -3.00 23.90
C ASN A 102 -8.53 -4.19 23.26
N ALA A 103 -8.07 -5.43 23.45
CA ALA A 103 -8.82 -6.61 23.03
C ALA A 103 -10.16 -6.71 23.80
N ASP A 104 -10.12 -6.55 25.13
CA ASP A 104 -11.31 -6.60 25.99
C ASP A 104 -12.32 -5.47 25.66
N SER A 105 -11.80 -4.25 25.40
CA SER A 105 -12.65 -3.13 24.96
C SER A 105 -13.37 -3.42 23.65
N VAL A 106 -12.73 -4.07 22.68
CA VAL A 106 -13.32 -4.38 21.37
C VAL A 106 -14.47 -5.38 21.53
N TYR A 107 -14.29 -6.43 22.33
CA TYR A 107 -15.35 -7.40 22.62
C TYR A 107 -16.55 -6.74 23.34
N GLN A 108 -16.31 -5.82 24.28
CA GLN A 108 -17.38 -5.11 24.98
C GLN A 108 -18.21 -4.21 24.04
N THR A 109 -17.56 -3.48 23.12
CA THR A 109 -18.30 -2.70 22.10
C THR A 109 -19.13 -3.58 21.16
N MET A 110 -18.68 -4.80 20.87
CA MET A 110 -19.45 -5.74 20.04
C MET A 110 -20.67 -6.27 20.79
N THR A 111 -20.56 -6.54 22.09
CA THR A 111 -21.71 -7.01 22.90
C THR A 111 -22.73 -5.90 23.15
N ASP A 112 -22.28 -4.66 23.36
CA ASP A 112 -23.19 -3.52 23.60
C ASP A 112 -23.90 -3.05 22.32
N SER A 113 -23.34 -3.32 21.13
CA SER A 113 -24.00 -3.03 19.84
C SER A 113 -25.02 -4.10 19.41
N LEU A 114 -25.09 -5.22 20.14
CA LEU A 114 -25.99 -6.36 19.87
C LEU A 114 -27.16 -6.43 20.86
N LEU A 115 -27.24 -5.51 21.82
CA LEU A 115 -28.32 -5.39 22.80
C LEU A 115 -29.21 -4.18 22.48
#